data_AF-A2GY21-F1
#
_entry.id   AF-A2GY21-F1
#
_cell.length_a   1.000
_cell.length_b   1.000
_cell.length_c   1.000
_cell.angle_alpha   90.00
_cell.angle_beta   90.00
_cell.angle_gamma   90.00
#
_symmetry.space_group_name_H-M   'P 1'
#
loop_
_entity.id
_entity.type
_entity.pdbx_description
1 polymer ?
#
loop_
_entity_poly.entity_id
_entity_poly.type
_entity_poly.pdbx_seq_one_letter_code
_entity_poly.pdbx_strand_id
1 'polypeptide(L)'
;MPGTAVQITLEGKKIPEYQDPEILKSDISSFVLDLRRIGIRFETLYKLPDEVSKEKVNSIINMLKNIGALNQATGNLTNDGFILSSFRNFSPFISASILNLSRNYYDGEVTPMLLAALSLKLISDDIILNNLCPKFVQNFNYESDLDTIMKTFIEMVLKRRKIAEIAPDFGFHPKKATQIVGEIFDLSETLDIGDTEDLWTNIDEFYQNCDFVHTFCQRLFDEIEKNSENGAWITARKAQLDMISNTKFEPEFRFKADECHSFEETEKLDESNKFAEYIPSYDKEKQESYIITKSRPGSYSFNVPSNVLILNIQRNANLKMNYGTIIHIDQRAEQKYKPFSININSSFDTPFFIPMMNGFVSYYYKLMLKFNLIGKASKCKNGSSFFGFSSLNNNKEICMNAFPATKKYDEIVSKINEGIKLVRDLAPFTPQTILIKHPTMEYCCSLKGYGIDKIDYDVISFNEPSFNAYHVNEASIKYIHSKIEELSKHSSICTIAITGEDMSFSDDKDDIVDEDQKKEKKKKKF
;
A
#
# COMPACT_ATOMS: atom_id res chain seq x y z
N MET A 1 48.16 0.76 -7.44
CA MET A 1 47.64 1.89 -6.64
C MET A 1 47.08 1.32 -5.34
N PRO A 2 47.41 1.88 -4.16
CA PRO A 2 46.72 1.53 -2.93
C PRO A 2 45.25 2.01 -2.98
N GLY A 3 44.32 1.19 -2.51
CA GLY A 3 42.88 1.49 -2.50
C GLY A 3 42.46 2.27 -1.25
N THR A 4 41.45 3.12 -1.39
CA THR A 4 40.82 3.84 -0.27
C THR A 4 39.47 3.22 0.05
N ALA A 5 39.26 2.82 1.31
CA ALA A 5 37.96 2.44 1.84
C ALA A 5 37.43 3.58 2.73
N VAL A 6 36.19 4.03 2.47
CA VAL A 6 35.50 5.04 3.28
C VAL A 6 34.32 4.36 3.96
N GLN A 7 34.35 4.28 5.29
CA GLN A 7 33.24 3.77 6.09
C GLN A 7 32.50 4.95 6.74
N ILE A 8 31.19 5.03 6.52
CA ILE A 8 30.34 6.08 7.11
C ILE A 8 29.63 5.46 8.32
N THR A 9 29.87 6.02 9.51
CA THR A 9 29.28 5.56 10.78
C THR A 9 28.64 6.72 11.54
N LEU A 10 27.58 6.43 12.29
CA LEU A 10 26.97 7.41 13.19
C LEU A 10 27.82 7.56 14.46
N GLU A 11 28.06 8.79 14.87
CA GLU A 11 28.81 9.11 16.09
C GLU A 11 28.16 8.45 17.32
N GLY A 12 28.98 7.82 18.16
CA GLY A 12 28.54 7.12 19.38
C GLY A 12 27.97 5.70 19.20
N LYS A 13 27.74 5.22 17.96
CA LYS A 13 27.33 3.82 17.74
C LYS A 13 28.53 2.88 17.59
N LYS A 14 28.66 1.91 18.49
CA LYS A 14 29.63 0.82 18.34
C LYS A 14 29.21 -0.11 17.20
N ILE A 15 30.14 -0.39 16.29
CA ILE A 15 29.97 -1.45 15.30
C ILE A 15 30.31 -2.77 15.99
N PRO A 16 29.42 -3.78 15.95
CA PRO A 16 29.75 -5.09 16.47
C PRO A 16 30.91 -5.69 15.67
N GLU A 17 31.91 -6.20 16.39
CA GLU A 17 33.13 -6.79 15.79
C GLU A 17 32.82 -8.08 15.02
N TYR A 18 31.79 -8.82 15.47
CA TYR A 18 31.28 -10.03 14.85
C TYR A 18 29.77 -9.94 14.68
N GLN A 19 29.25 -10.49 13.58
CA GLN A 19 27.80 -10.68 13.41
C GLN A 19 27.42 -12.01 14.05
N ASP A 20 26.32 -12.03 14.83
CA ASP A 20 25.84 -13.33 15.35
C ASP A 20 25.49 -14.27 14.18
N PRO A 21 25.77 -15.57 14.35
CA PRO A 21 25.63 -16.59 13.31
C PRO A 21 24.18 -16.82 12.92
N GLU A 22 23.99 -17.24 11.66
CA GLU A 22 22.67 -17.37 11.04
C GLU A 22 21.77 -18.38 11.77
N ILE A 23 22.35 -19.48 12.27
CA ILE A 23 21.61 -20.53 13.00
C ILE A 23 20.86 -20.02 14.24
N LEU A 24 21.34 -18.92 14.84
CA LEU A 24 20.69 -18.28 15.98
C LEU A 24 19.58 -17.31 15.55
N LYS A 25 19.72 -16.70 14.36
CA LYS A 25 18.85 -15.62 13.86
C LYS A 25 17.74 -16.08 12.92
N SER A 26 17.94 -17.17 12.18
CA SER A 26 16.99 -17.63 11.16
C SER A 26 16.08 -18.75 11.68
N ASP A 27 15.00 -19.00 10.93
CA ASP A 27 14.20 -20.22 11.05
C ASP A 27 14.99 -21.39 10.44
N ILE A 28 15.33 -22.37 11.27
CA ILE A 28 16.11 -23.55 10.89
C ILE A 28 15.23 -24.78 10.65
N SER A 29 13.90 -24.63 10.65
CA SER A 29 12.95 -25.75 10.55
C SER A 29 13.12 -26.58 9.28
N SER A 30 13.33 -25.95 8.11
CA SER A 30 13.62 -26.66 6.86
C SER A 30 14.92 -27.46 6.96
N PHE A 31 15.97 -26.88 7.56
CA PHE A 31 17.24 -27.57 7.76
C PHE A 31 17.09 -28.80 8.69
N VAL A 32 16.31 -28.67 9.76
CA VAL A 32 16.01 -29.79 10.66
C VAL A 32 15.26 -30.92 9.93
N LEU A 33 14.34 -30.58 9.04
CA LEU A 33 13.62 -31.55 8.22
C LEU A 33 14.55 -32.24 7.20
N ASP A 34 15.42 -31.48 6.53
CA ASP A 34 16.39 -32.02 5.57
C ASP A 34 17.40 -32.96 6.23
N LEU A 35 17.91 -32.61 7.42
CA LEU A 35 18.74 -33.51 8.20
C LEU A 35 18.00 -34.79 8.56
N ARG A 36 16.70 -34.70 8.93
CA ARG A 36 15.90 -35.89 9.20
C ARG A 36 15.80 -36.78 7.96
N ARG A 37 15.64 -36.20 6.78
CA ARG A 37 15.53 -36.91 5.49
C ARG A 37 16.76 -37.79 5.23
N ILE A 38 17.95 -37.33 5.60
CA ILE A 38 19.20 -38.11 5.46
C ILE A 38 19.52 -38.98 6.70
N GLY A 39 18.57 -39.12 7.63
CA GLY A 39 18.69 -39.98 8.82
C GLY A 39 19.36 -39.34 10.03
N ILE A 40 19.59 -38.03 10.02
CA ILE A 40 20.24 -37.29 11.11
C ILE A 40 19.18 -36.61 12.00
N ARG A 41 19.28 -36.83 13.31
CA ARG A 41 18.41 -36.20 14.32
C ARG A 41 19.09 -34.95 14.90
N PHE A 42 18.66 -33.77 14.48
CA PHE A 42 19.26 -32.50 14.91
C PHE A 42 19.29 -32.35 16.44
N GLU A 43 18.24 -32.78 17.13
CA GLU A 43 18.10 -32.75 18.59
C GLU A 43 19.10 -33.66 19.34
N THR A 44 19.79 -34.55 18.62
CA THR A 44 20.82 -35.43 19.20
C THR A 44 22.24 -34.95 18.96
N LEU A 45 22.42 -33.89 18.15
CA LEU A 45 23.73 -33.34 17.85
C LEU A 45 24.28 -32.61 19.09
N TYR A 46 25.50 -32.96 19.47
CA TYR A 46 26.24 -32.30 20.54
C TYR A 46 27.38 -31.47 19.95
N LYS A 47 27.64 -30.28 20.51
CA LYS A 47 28.73 -29.36 20.12
C LYS A 47 28.60 -28.77 18.71
N LEU A 48 27.48 -28.09 18.45
CA LEU A 48 27.43 -27.17 17.30
C LEU A 48 28.43 -26.01 17.54
N PRO A 49 29.01 -25.41 16.48
CA PRO A 49 29.85 -24.21 16.62
C PRO A 49 29.17 -23.10 17.42
N ASP A 50 27.85 -22.98 17.24
CA ASP A 50 26.98 -22.08 17.98
C ASP A 50 25.74 -22.85 18.44
N GLU A 51 25.48 -22.85 19.75
CA GLU A 51 24.41 -23.65 20.35
C GLU A 51 23.03 -23.00 20.17
N VAL A 52 22.10 -23.74 19.57
CA VAL A 52 20.68 -23.37 19.52
C VAL A 52 20.00 -23.81 20.80
N SER A 53 19.16 -22.96 21.40
CA SER A 53 18.45 -23.32 22.64
C SER A 53 17.58 -24.57 22.45
N LYS A 54 17.59 -25.45 23.46
CA LYS A 54 16.78 -26.69 23.45
C LYS A 54 15.28 -26.40 23.29
N GLU A 55 14.82 -25.27 23.83
CA GLU A 55 13.44 -24.81 23.69
C GLU A 55 13.08 -24.54 22.23
N LYS A 56 13.93 -23.82 21.48
CA LYS A 56 13.73 -23.55 20.05
C LYS A 56 13.73 -24.86 19.25
N VAL A 57 14.67 -25.76 19.54
CA VAL A 57 14.72 -27.09 18.88
C VAL A 57 13.46 -27.90 19.17
N ASN A 58 13.02 -27.99 20.43
CA ASN A 58 11.82 -28.72 20.79
C ASN A 58 10.56 -28.12 20.15
N SER A 59 10.47 -26.80 20.08
CA SER A 59 9.38 -26.12 19.36
C SER A 59 9.34 -26.53 17.89
N ILE A 60 10.49 -26.52 17.20
CA ILE A 60 10.59 -26.96 15.80
C ILE A 60 10.18 -28.43 15.64
N ILE A 61 10.66 -29.33 16.49
CA ILE A 61 10.29 -30.76 16.43
C ILE A 61 8.79 -30.95 16.65
N ASN A 62 8.19 -30.22 17.59
CA ASN A 62 6.75 -30.27 17.84
C ASN A 62 5.96 -29.72 16.64
N MET A 63 6.40 -28.62 16.04
CA MET A 63 5.81 -28.10 14.80
C MET A 63 5.88 -29.14 13.67
N LEU A 64 7.04 -29.75 13.42
CA LEU A 64 7.21 -30.78 12.40
C LEU A 64 6.33 -32.02 12.64
N LYS A 65 6.08 -32.39 13.91
CA LYS A 65 5.12 -33.44 14.26
C LYS A 65 3.68 -33.01 13.98
N ASN A 66 3.31 -31.79 14.36
CA ASN A 66 1.95 -31.25 14.19
C ASN A 66 1.54 -31.17 12.72
N ILE A 67 2.45 -30.75 11.85
CA ILE A 67 2.20 -30.70 10.39
C ILE A 67 2.32 -32.08 9.72
N GLY A 68 2.53 -33.16 10.48
CA GLY A 68 2.59 -34.52 9.97
C GLY A 68 3.92 -34.91 9.32
N ALA A 69 4.95 -34.04 9.31
CA ALA A 69 6.26 -34.34 8.73
C ALA A 69 7.01 -35.43 9.52
N LEU A 70 6.82 -35.47 10.85
CA LEU A 70 7.38 -36.47 11.75
C LEU A 70 6.28 -37.27 12.42
N ASN A 71 6.52 -38.56 12.61
CA ASN A 71 5.63 -39.42 13.37
C ASN A 71 5.56 -38.97 14.83
N GLN A 72 4.35 -38.86 15.36
CA GLN A 72 4.09 -38.37 16.72
C GLN A 72 4.82 -39.17 17.80
N ALA A 73 4.84 -40.50 17.68
CA ALA A 73 5.42 -41.42 18.66
C ALA A 73 6.93 -41.62 18.47
N THR A 74 7.38 -41.85 17.23
CA THR A 74 8.78 -42.25 16.98
C THR A 74 9.72 -41.09 16.63
N GLY A 75 9.17 -39.96 16.19
CA GLY A 75 9.95 -38.84 15.65
C GLY A 75 10.69 -39.16 14.35
N ASN A 76 10.32 -40.25 13.67
CA ASN A 76 10.85 -40.60 12.35
C ASN A 76 10.09 -39.84 11.25
N LEU A 77 10.75 -39.66 10.11
CA LEU A 77 10.15 -39.05 8.92
C LEU A 77 8.95 -39.86 8.44
N THR A 78 7.85 -39.20 8.09
CA THR A 78 6.68 -39.82 7.44
C THR A 78 6.78 -39.71 5.92
N ASN A 79 5.88 -40.36 5.18
CA ASN A 79 5.76 -40.15 3.72
C ASN A 79 5.46 -38.69 3.40
N ASP A 80 4.60 -38.05 4.21
CA ASP A 80 4.32 -36.63 4.10
C ASP A 80 5.59 -35.82 4.35
N GLY A 81 6.36 -36.14 5.40
CA GLY A 81 7.66 -35.50 5.65
C GLY A 81 8.62 -35.60 4.47
N PHE A 82 8.60 -36.71 3.73
CA PHE A 82 9.38 -36.86 2.51
C PHE A 82 8.90 -35.90 1.41
N ILE A 83 7.59 -35.83 1.15
CA ILE A 83 6.99 -34.89 0.19
C ILE A 83 7.27 -33.43 0.60
N LEU A 84 7.11 -33.10 1.86
CA LEU A 84 7.35 -31.76 2.41
C LEU A 84 8.81 -31.32 2.22
N SER A 85 9.76 -32.25 2.32
CA SER A 85 11.18 -31.99 2.06
C SER A 85 11.52 -31.74 0.58
N SER A 86 10.59 -32.00 -0.35
CA SER A 86 10.76 -31.65 -1.76
C SER A 86 10.61 -30.15 -2.01
N PHE A 87 9.89 -29.45 -1.13
CA PHE A 87 9.67 -28.00 -1.19
C PHE A 87 10.86 -27.23 -0.57
N ARG A 88 12.06 -27.37 -1.15
CA ARG A 88 13.34 -26.88 -0.58
C ARG A 88 13.37 -25.39 -0.23
N ASN A 89 12.59 -24.59 -0.93
CA ASN A 89 12.58 -23.13 -0.77
C ASN A 89 11.46 -22.61 0.14
N PHE A 90 10.74 -23.50 0.81
CA PHE A 90 9.65 -23.13 1.70
C PHE A 90 9.93 -23.61 3.12
N SER A 91 9.40 -22.89 4.11
CA SER A 91 9.34 -23.40 5.48
C SER A 91 8.41 -24.61 5.55
N PRO A 92 8.64 -25.58 6.46
CA PRO A 92 7.88 -26.82 6.48
C PRO A 92 6.38 -26.62 6.66
N PHE A 93 5.96 -25.62 7.44
CA PHE A 93 4.54 -25.33 7.61
C PHE A 93 3.89 -24.80 6.32
N ILE A 94 4.62 -24.02 5.51
CA ILE A 94 4.14 -23.56 4.19
C ILE A 94 4.03 -24.74 3.23
N SER A 95 5.04 -25.61 3.19
CA SER A 95 4.99 -26.85 2.41
C SER A 95 3.79 -27.71 2.79
N ALA A 96 3.48 -27.79 4.09
CA ALA A 96 2.33 -28.53 4.60
C ALA A 96 1.01 -27.88 4.17
N SER A 97 0.95 -26.55 4.15
CA SER A 97 -0.24 -25.83 3.65
C SER A 97 -0.47 -26.05 2.16
N ILE A 98 0.60 -26.09 1.35
CA ILE A 98 0.51 -26.42 -0.09
C ILE A 98 -0.04 -27.84 -0.28
N LEU A 99 0.52 -28.82 0.45
CA LEU A 99 0.10 -30.21 0.37
C LEU A 99 -1.35 -30.41 0.84
N ASN A 100 -1.72 -29.79 1.98
CA ASN A 100 -3.06 -29.88 2.54
C ASN A 100 -4.10 -29.17 1.67
N LEU A 101 -3.76 -28.04 1.06
CA LEU A 101 -4.63 -27.35 0.10
C LEU A 101 -5.05 -28.31 -1.02
N SER A 102 -4.07 -28.96 -1.64
CA SER A 102 -4.33 -29.91 -2.72
C SER A 102 -5.14 -31.11 -2.22
N ARG A 103 -4.78 -31.73 -1.09
CA ARG A 103 -5.49 -32.90 -0.56
C ARG A 103 -6.92 -32.61 -0.12
N ASN A 104 -7.15 -31.49 0.54
CA ASN A 104 -8.45 -31.16 1.14
C ASN A 104 -9.45 -30.62 0.12
N TYR A 105 -8.97 -30.02 -0.98
CA TYR A 105 -9.82 -29.26 -1.90
C TYR A 105 -9.70 -29.66 -3.37
N TYR A 106 -8.70 -30.47 -3.74
CA TYR A 106 -8.37 -30.82 -5.13
C TYR A 106 -7.82 -32.25 -5.26
N ASP A 107 -8.34 -33.19 -4.46
CA ASP A 107 -8.05 -34.63 -4.53
C ASP A 107 -6.56 -35.03 -4.50
N GLY A 108 -5.68 -34.17 -3.99
CA GLY A 108 -4.24 -34.42 -3.94
C GLY A 108 -3.52 -34.22 -5.28
N GLU A 109 -4.14 -33.57 -6.27
CA GLU A 109 -3.51 -33.28 -7.56
C GLU A 109 -2.29 -32.35 -7.42
N VAL A 110 -1.30 -32.55 -8.30
CA VAL A 110 -0.03 -31.80 -8.23
C VAL A 110 -0.15 -30.39 -8.80
N THR A 111 -0.99 -30.17 -9.82
CA THR A 111 -1.19 -28.84 -10.45
C THR A 111 -1.60 -27.76 -9.44
N PRO A 112 -2.59 -27.98 -8.53
CA PRO A 112 -2.87 -27.07 -7.43
C PRO A 112 -1.66 -26.80 -6.52
N MET A 113 -0.84 -27.82 -6.23
CA MET A 113 0.37 -27.65 -5.40
C MET A 113 1.37 -26.72 -6.07
N LEU A 114 1.58 -26.88 -7.38
CA LEU A 114 2.48 -26.03 -8.16
C LEU A 114 1.97 -24.59 -8.26
N LEU A 115 0.67 -24.39 -8.49
CA LEU A 115 0.09 -23.05 -8.51
C LEU A 115 0.23 -22.36 -7.14
N ALA A 116 0.06 -23.11 -6.04
CA ALA A 116 0.27 -22.58 -4.68
C ALA A 116 1.74 -22.24 -4.42
N ALA A 117 2.67 -23.11 -4.81
CA ALA A 117 4.11 -22.85 -4.73
C ALA A 117 4.49 -21.61 -5.55
N LEU A 118 4.01 -21.50 -6.79
CA LEU A 118 4.24 -20.34 -7.65
C LEU A 118 3.68 -19.07 -7.02
N SER A 119 2.47 -19.12 -6.45
CA SER A 119 1.84 -17.99 -5.75
C SER A 119 2.73 -17.48 -4.62
N LEU A 120 3.26 -18.39 -3.80
CA LEU A 120 4.13 -18.06 -2.68
C LEU A 120 5.50 -17.53 -3.13
N LYS A 121 6.05 -18.04 -4.23
CA LYS A 121 7.28 -17.51 -4.83
C LYS A 121 7.12 -16.09 -5.34
N LEU A 122 6.02 -15.83 -6.05
CA LEU A 122 5.68 -14.50 -6.55
C LEU A 122 5.44 -13.48 -5.42
N ILE A 123 5.04 -13.94 -4.23
CA ILE A 123 4.94 -13.09 -3.03
C ILE A 123 6.32 -12.74 -2.47
N SER A 124 7.19 -13.75 -2.33
CA SER A 124 8.47 -13.61 -1.62
C SER A 124 9.53 -12.87 -2.43
N ASP A 125 9.52 -13.03 -3.76
CA ASP A 125 10.51 -12.42 -4.63
C ASP A 125 10.08 -11.03 -5.08
N ASP A 126 10.98 -10.05 -4.95
CA ASP A 126 10.81 -8.71 -5.52
C ASP A 126 10.97 -8.76 -7.06
N ILE A 127 10.03 -9.39 -7.73
CA ILE A 127 10.09 -9.78 -9.15
C ILE A 127 9.74 -8.63 -10.10
N ILE A 128 9.07 -7.59 -9.60
CA ILE A 128 8.52 -6.51 -10.43
C ILE A 128 9.61 -5.50 -10.76
N LEU A 129 9.94 -5.36 -12.05
CA LEU A 129 10.87 -4.37 -12.57
C LEU A 129 10.16 -3.05 -12.91
N ASN A 130 8.97 -3.13 -13.52
CA ASN A 130 8.17 -1.98 -13.91
C ASN A 130 6.70 -2.20 -13.56
N ASN A 131 6.26 -1.55 -12.48
CA ASN A 131 4.89 -1.61 -11.98
C ASN A 131 3.84 -1.14 -12.99
N LEU A 132 4.17 -0.28 -13.95
CA LEU A 132 3.23 0.27 -14.94
C LEU A 132 3.46 -0.31 -16.34
N CYS A 133 4.04 -1.51 -16.42
CA CYS A 133 4.11 -2.25 -17.68
C CYS A 133 2.69 -2.41 -18.29
N PRO A 134 2.51 -2.24 -19.62
CA PRO A 134 1.20 -2.41 -20.27
C PRO A 134 0.52 -3.73 -19.95
N LYS A 135 1.28 -4.80 -19.71
CA LYS A 135 0.74 -6.11 -19.34
C LYS A 135 0.14 -6.15 -17.94
N PHE A 136 0.78 -5.54 -16.95
CA PHE A 136 0.17 -5.39 -15.63
C PHE A 136 -1.07 -4.51 -15.66
N VAL A 137 -1.05 -3.44 -16.46
CA VAL A 137 -2.23 -2.56 -16.61
C VAL A 137 -3.40 -3.34 -17.21
N GLN A 138 -3.15 -4.13 -18.26
CA GLN A 138 -4.16 -4.96 -18.90
C GLN A 138 -4.75 -5.99 -17.93
N ASN A 139 -3.91 -6.57 -17.08
CA ASN A 139 -4.27 -7.64 -16.15
C ASN A 139 -4.58 -7.15 -14.72
N PHE A 140 -4.71 -5.83 -14.53
CA PHE A 140 -4.88 -5.26 -13.20
C PHE A 140 -6.16 -5.77 -12.53
N ASN A 141 -6.00 -6.37 -11.35
CA ASN A 141 -7.09 -6.75 -10.47
C ASN A 141 -7.06 -5.91 -9.19
N TYR A 142 -8.12 -5.13 -8.97
CA TYR A 142 -8.22 -4.25 -7.81
C TYR A 142 -8.25 -5.01 -6.47
N GLU A 143 -8.63 -6.29 -6.47
CA GLU A 143 -8.72 -7.13 -5.28
C GLU A 143 -7.40 -7.82 -4.93
N SER A 144 -6.52 -8.05 -5.91
CA SER A 144 -5.32 -8.87 -5.70
C SER A 144 -4.18 -8.48 -6.65
N ASP A 145 -3.11 -7.94 -6.08
CA ASP A 145 -1.83 -7.78 -6.79
C ASP A 145 -1.26 -9.13 -7.20
N LEU A 146 -1.47 -10.17 -6.37
CA LEU A 146 -1.02 -11.52 -6.67
C LEU A 146 -1.68 -12.06 -7.93
N ASP A 147 -2.97 -11.78 -8.15
CA ASP A 147 -3.68 -12.20 -9.37
C ASP A 147 -3.15 -11.46 -10.60
N THR A 148 -2.95 -10.15 -10.48
CA THR A 148 -2.35 -9.30 -11.52
C THR A 148 -0.98 -9.83 -11.94
N ILE A 149 -0.15 -10.18 -10.96
CA ILE A 149 1.19 -10.72 -11.16
C ILE A 149 1.13 -12.14 -11.75
N MET A 150 0.31 -13.03 -11.17
CA MET A 150 0.15 -14.43 -11.59
C MET A 150 -0.27 -14.52 -13.05
N LYS A 151 -1.35 -13.82 -13.43
CA LYS A 151 -1.87 -13.82 -14.79
C LYS A 151 -0.81 -13.36 -15.79
N THR A 152 -0.12 -12.27 -15.47
CA THR A 152 0.93 -11.69 -16.32
C THR A 152 2.14 -12.63 -16.42
N PHE A 153 2.48 -13.33 -15.34
CA PHE A 153 3.58 -14.29 -15.31
C PHE A 153 3.27 -15.53 -16.15
N ILE A 154 2.08 -16.12 -16.01
CA ILE A 154 1.65 -17.27 -16.82
C ILE A 154 1.61 -16.89 -18.31
N GLU A 155 1.02 -15.74 -18.67
CA GLU A 155 1.01 -15.24 -20.06
C GLU A 155 2.41 -15.10 -20.66
N MET A 156 3.39 -14.68 -19.85
CA MET A 156 4.79 -14.57 -20.27
C MET A 156 5.38 -15.94 -20.57
N VAL A 157 5.25 -16.90 -19.64
CA VAL A 157 5.88 -18.22 -19.78
C VAL A 157 5.29 -18.99 -20.96
N LEU A 158 3.99 -18.85 -21.21
CA LEU A 158 3.30 -19.46 -22.35
C LEU A 158 3.76 -18.94 -23.72
N LYS A 159 4.55 -17.86 -23.81
CA LYS A 159 5.11 -17.40 -25.10
C LYS A 159 6.16 -18.35 -25.71
N ARG A 160 6.59 -19.39 -24.99
CA ARG A 160 7.59 -20.38 -25.43
C ARG A 160 8.85 -19.73 -26.01
N ARG A 161 9.31 -18.67 -25.37
CA ARG A 161 10.55 -17.94 -25.65
C ARG A 161 11.43 -17.93 -24.42
N LYS A 162 12.72 -17.59 -24.59
CA LYS A 162 13.65 -17.49 -23.47
C LYS A 162 13.17 -16.44 -22.47
N ILE A 163 12.86 -16.86 -21.24
CA ILE A 163 12.27 -16.01 -20.19
C ILE A 163 13.12 -14.77 -19.93
N ALA A 164 14.44 -14.92 -19.87
CA ALA A 164 15.37 -13.81 -19.64
C ALA A 164 15.27 -12.68 -20.69
N GLU A 165 14.81 -12.98 -21.92
CA GLU A 165 14.68 -12.01 -23.00
C GLU A 165 13.32 -11.30 -22.97
N ILE A 166 12.23 -12.03 -22.67
CA ILE A 166 10.86 -11.49 -22.72
C ILE A 166 10.38 -10.91 -21.39
N ALA A 167 10.99 -11.27 -20.26
CA ALA A 167 10.55 -10.83 -18.94
C ALA A 167 10.42 -9.29 -18.77
N PRO A 168 11.34 -8.45 -19.30
CA PRO A 168 11.19 -7.00 -19.21
C PRO A 168 9.93 -6.48 -19.91
N ASP A 169 9.53 -7.09 -21.03
CA ASP A 169 8.33 -6.71 -21.79
C ASP A 169 7.04 -6.99 -21.00
N PHE A 170 7.09 -7.93 -20.06
CA PHE A 170 6.02 -8.25 -19.12
C PHE A 170 6.18 -7.55 -17.77
N GLY A 171 7.21 -6.70 -17.61
CA GLY A 171 7.45 -5.92 -16.40
C GLY A 171 8.19 -6.65 -15.28
N PHE A 172 8.80 -7.81 -15.57
CA PHE A 172 9.52 -8.64 -14.60
C PHE A 172 11.05 -8.50 -14.69
N HIS A 173 11.72 -8.73 -13.56
CA HIS A 173 13.17 -8.89 -13.50
C HIS A 173 13.62 -10.20 -14.19
N PRO A 174 14.43 -10.16 -15.27
CA PRO A 174 14.82 -11.34 -16.05
C PRO A 174 15.38 -12.51 -15.25
N LYS A 175 16.31 -12.21 -14.34
CA LYS A 175 16.99 -13.23 -13.54
C LYS A 175 16.04 -13.92 -12.56
N LYS A 176 15.23 -13.12 -11.85
CA LYS A 176 14.25 -13.62 -10.87
C LYS A 176 13.15 -14.43 -11.56
N ALA A 177 12.62 -13.94 -12.68
CA ALA A 177 11.64 -14.67 -13.47
C ALA A 177 12.17 -16.03 -13.96
N THR A 178 13.40 -16.06 -14.49
CA THR A 178 14.03 -17.30 -14.95
C THR A 178 14.24 -18.29 -13.79
N GLN A 179 14.66 -17.78 -12.63
CA GLN A 179 14.84 -18.58 -11.42
C GLN A 179 13.53 -19.23 -10.97
N ILE A 180 12.44 -18.45 -10.86
CA ILE A 180 11.13 -18.97 -10.42
C ILE A 180 10.63 -20.04 -11.39
N VAL A 181 10.76 -19.83 -12.70
CA VAL A 181 10.38 -20.85 -13.70
C VAL A 181 11.16 -22.14 -13.50
N GLY A 182 12.47 -22.05 -13.29
CA GLY A 182 13.32 -23.22 -13.01
C GLY A 182 12.92 -23.94 -11.72
N GLU A 183 12.68 -23.19 -10.65
CA GLU A 183 12.29 -23.78 -9.35
C GLU A 183 10.93 -24.49 -9.40
N ILE A 184 9.97 -23.98 -10.17
CA ILE A 184 8.67 -24.66 -10.37
C ILE A 184 8.83 -25.91 -11.23
N PHE A 185 9.69 -25.86 -12.26
CA PHE A 185 10.03 -27.03 -13.07
C PHE A 185 10.70 -28.12 -12.22
N ASP A 186 11.73 -27.79 -11.46
CA ASP A 186 12.44 -28.73 -10.57
C ASP A 186 11.49 -29.34 -9.52
N LEU A 187 10.56 -28.54 -8.99
CA LEU A 187 9.52 -29.02 -8.07
C LEU A 187 8.58 -30.00 -8.77
N SER A 188 8.19 -29.73 -10.02
CA SER A 188 7.33 -30.63 -10.79
C SER A 188 7.98 -32.00 -11.05
N GLU A 189 9.27 -32.02 -11.38
CA GLU A 189 10.04 -33.26 -11.52
C GLU A 189 10.14 -34.02 -10.20
N THR A 190 10.36 -33.30 -9.09
CA THR A 190 10.47 -33.93 -7.77
C THR A 190 9.13 -34.51 -7.28
N LEU A 191 8.01 -33.94 -7.70
CA LEU A 191 6.66 -34.42 -7.38
C LEU A 191 6.12 -35.45 -8.39
N ASP A 192 6.95 -35.89 -9.35
CA ASP A 192 6.67 -36.94 -10.34
C ASP A 192 5.44 -36.65 -11.23
N ILE A 193 5.32 -35.42 -11.72
CA ILE A 193 4.33 -35.09 -12.75
C ILE A 193 4.86 -35.64 -14.08
N GLY A 194 4.32 -36.78 -14.51
CA GLY A 194 4.66 -37.50 -15.75
C GLY A 194 5.33 -36.67 -16.85
N ASP A 195 4.56 -36.18 -17.83
CA ASP A 195 5.11 -35.37 -18.92
C ASP A 195 5.17 -33.88 -18.52
N THR A 196 6.38 -33.33 -18.45
CA THR A 196 6.63 -31.93 -18.06
C THR A 196 6.49 -30.96 -19.24
N GLU A 197 6.32 -31.44 -20.48
CA GLU A 197 6.18 -30.58 -21.67
C GLU A 197 4.95 -29.66 -21.58
N ASP A 198 3.87 -30.11 -20.94
CA ASP A 198 2.60 -29.38 -20.78
C ASP A 198 2.42 -28.72 -19.40
N LEU A 199 3.49 -28.66 -18.57
CA LEU A 199 3.45 -28.12 -17.20
C LEU A 199 2.72 -26.77 -17.10
N TRP A 200 3.14 -25.79 -17.90
CA TRP A 200 2.60 -24.43 -17.84
C TRP A 200 1.21 -24.32 -18.47
N THR A 201 0.90 -25.18 -19.45
CA THR A 201 -0.45 -25.28 -20.02
C THR A 201 -1.42 -25.78 -18.95
N ASN A 202 -1.06 -26.83 -18.21
CA ASN A 202 -1.88 -27.39 -17.13
C ASN A 202 -2.08 -26.39 -15.98
N ILE A 203 -1.02 -25.65 -15.61
CA ILE A 203 -1.13 -24.57 -14.60
C ILE A 203 -2.08 -23.47 -15.07
N ASP A 204 -1.99 -23.03 -16.34
CA ASP A 204 -2.89 -22.02 -16.89
C ASP A 204 -4.34 -22.53 -16.92
N GLU A 205 -4.59 -23.73 -17.46
CA GLU A 205 -5.93 -24.32 -17.51
C GLU A 205 -6.55 -24.42 -16.12
N PHE A 206 -5.80 -24.84 -15.10
CA PHE A 206 -6.28 -24.86 -13.73
C PHE A 206 -6.52 -23.44 -13.19
N TYR A 207 -5.59 -22.51 -13.39
CA TYR A 207 -5.70 -21.11 -12.96
C TYR A 207 -6.96 -20.44 -13.51
N GLN A 208 -7.28 -20.62 -14.80
CA GLN A 208 -8.49 -20.07 -15.43
C GLN A 208 -9.79 -20.62 -14.84
N ASN A 209 -9.77 -21.84 -14.26
CA ASN A 209 -10.96 -22.55 -13.78
C ASN A 209 -11.15 -22.51 -12.26
N CYS A 210 -10.13 -22.13 -11.48
CA CYS A 210 -10.13 -22.32 -10.02
C CYS A 210 -10.74 -21.18 -9.18
N ASP A 211 -11.20 -20.09 -9.80
CA ASP A 211 -11.53 -18.82 -9.12
C ASP A 211 -10.41 -18.39 -8.16
N PHE A 212 -9.35 -17.84 -8.75
CA PHE A 212 -8.06 -17.68 -8.10
C PHE A 212 -8.10 -16.83 -6.82
N VAL A 213 -8.84 -15.72 -6.84
CA VAL A 213 -8.88 -14.78 -5.71
C VAL A 213 -9.82 -15.27 -4.62
N HIS A 214 -11.08 -15.59 -4.94
CA HIS A 214 -12.11 -15.88 -3.93
C HIS A 214 -12.09 -17.30 -3.41
N THR A 215 -11.62 -18.24 -4.22
CA THR A 215 -11.62 -19.66 -3.83
C THR A 215 -10.21 -20.16 -3.56
N PHE A 216 -9.31 -20.10 -4.54
CA PHE A 216 -7.98 -20.73 -4.42
C PHE A 216 -7.09 -20.05 -3.37
N CYS A 217 -6.87 -18.73 -3.49
CA CYS A 217 -6.05 -17.97 -2.53
C CYS A 217 -6.62 -18.02 -1.12
N GLN A 218 -7.95 -17.91 -0.98
CA GLN A 218 -8.59 -17.99 0.33
C GLN A 218 -8.31 -19.34 1.00
N ARG A 219 -8.50 -20.46 0.29
CA ARG A 219 -8.18 -21.81 0.81
C ARG A 219 -6.69 -21.96 1.14
N LEU A 220 -5.79 -21.42 0.30
CA LEU A 220 -4.35 -21.44 0.58
C LEU A 220 -4.02 -20.70 1.88
N PHE A 221 -4.56 -19.49 2.05
CA PHE A 221 -4.35 -18.69 3.26
C PHE A 221 -4.97 -19.32 4.50
N ASP A 222 -6.12 -20.00 4.37
CA ASP A 222 -6.72 -20.78 5.45
C ASP A 222 -5.80 -21.92 5.91
N GLU A 223 -5.22 -22.67 4.97
CA GLU A 223 -4.26 -23.74 5.30
C GLU A 223 -2.95 -23.19 5.88
N ILE A 224 -2.50 -22.00 5.45
CA ILE A 224 -1.35 -21.32 6.05
C ILE A 224 -1.65 -20.89 7.48
N GLU A 225 -2.84 -20.34 7.74
CA GLU A 225 -3.25 -19.96 9.10
C GLU A 225 -3.25 -21.18 10.02
N LYS A 226 -3.87 -22.29 9.59
CA LYS A 226 -3.98 -23.53 10.38
C LYS A 226 -2.62 -24.14 10.74
N ASN A 227 -1.68 -24.15 9.78
CA ASN A 227 -0.38 -24.78 9.97
C ASN A 227 0.67 -23.85 10.59
N SER A 228 0.47 -22.53 10.54
CA SER A 228 1.35 -21.57 11.22
C SER A 228 1.10 -21.56 12.73
N GLU A 229 2.15 -21.32 13.51
CA GLU A 229 2.04 -21.23 14.97
C GLU A 229 1.01 -20.17 15.38
N ASN A 230 -0.08 -20.58 16.02
CA ASN A 230 -1.20 -19.73 16.45
C ASN A 230 -1.80 -18.84 15.33
N GLY A 231 -1.68 -19.22 14.06
CA GLY A 231 -2.16 -18.39 12.95
C GLY A 231 -1.31 -17.14 12.67
N ALA A 232 -0.12 -17.03 13.28
CA ALA A 232 0.67 -15.81 13.29
C ALA A 232 1.00 -15.27 11.89
N TRP A 233 1.17 -16.16 10.89
CA TRP A 233 1.52 -15.73 9.54
C TRP A 233 0.44 -14.85 8.89
N ILE A 234 -0.84 -15.24 9.06
CA ILE A 234 -2.00 -14.50 8.55
C ILE A 234 -2.29 -13.29 9.44
N THR A 235 -2.26 -13.45 10.76
CA THR A 235 -2.48 -12.35 11.71
C THR A 235 -1.52 -11.19 11.46
N ALA A 236 -0.23 -11.46 11.26
CA ALA A 236 0.76 -10.44 10.95
C ALA A 236 0.53 -9.73 9.60
N ARG A 237 -0.27 -10.30 8.69
CA ARG A 237 -0.48 -9.72 7.34
C ARG A 237 -1.80 -8.97 7.21
N LYS A 238 -2.73 -9.17 8.15
CA LYS A 238 -3.99 -8.40 8.21
C LYS A 238 -3.68 -6.92 8.45
N ALA A 239 -4.25 -6.08 7.60
CA ALA A 239 -4.09 -4.65 7.70
C ALA A 239 -5.35 -3.91 7.23
N GLN A 240 -5.63 -2.77 7.84
CA GLN A 240 -6.77 -1.91 7.52
C GLN A 240 -6.30 -0.55 7.03
N LEU A 241 -6.81 -0.11 5.88
CA LEU A 241 -6.53 1.20 5.30
C LEU A 241 -6.95 2.28 6.28
N ASP A 242 -5.96 3.06 6.69
CA ASP A 242 -6.11 4.14 7.65
C ASP A 242 -6.06 5.50 6.94
N MET A 243 -5.11 5.68 6.02
CA MET A 243 -4.89 6.98 5.37
C MET A 243 -4.21 6.83 4.00
N ILE A 244 -4.48 7.79 3.11
CA ILE A 244 -3.73 8.00 1.87
C ILE A 244 -3.05 9.36 1.93
N SER A 245 -1.79 9.42 1.53
CA SER A 245 -0.99 10.63 1.61
C SER A 245 -0.12 10.81 0.37
N ASN A 246 0.50 11.99 0.27
CA ASN A 246 1.41 12.36 -0.81
C ASN A 246 0.78 12.22 -2.22
N THR A 247 -0.54 12.40 -2.32
CA THR A 247 -1.30 12.10 -3.55
C THR A 247 -0.91 12.97 -4.74
N LYS A 248 -0.32 14.15 -4.52
CA LYS A 248 0.19 15.02 -5.60
C LYS A 248 1.47 14.53 -6.26
N PHE A 249 2.23 13.67 -5.59
CA PHE A 249 3.54 13.21 -6.06
C PHE A 249 3.53 11.70 -6.27
N GLU A 250 3.84 10.96 -5.22
CA GLU A 250 3.85 9.50 -5.21
C GLU A 250 2.92 9.04 -4.07
N PRO A 251 1.70 8.60 -4.39
CA PRO A 251 0.72 8.20 -3.39
C PRO A 251 1.27 7.11 -2.47
N GLU A 252 1.16 7.35 -1.17
CA GLU A 252 1.53 6.40 -0.12
C GLU A 252 0.26 6.01 0.65
N PHE A 253 0.03 4.70 0.78
CA PHE A 253 -1.09 4.14 1.52
C PHE A 253 -0.60 3.64 2.88
N ARG A 254 -1.21 4.12 3.95
CA ARG A 254 -0.93 3.66 5.31
C ARG A 254 -2.03 2.71 5.75
N PHE A 255 -1.61 1.53 6.18
CA PHE A 255 -2.49 0.54 6.79
C PHE A 255 -2.15 0.38 8.25
N LYS A 256 -3.18 0.42 9.11
CA LYS A 256 -3.09 -0.02 10.49
C LYS A 256 -2.94 -1.55 10.51
N ALA A 257 -1.90 -2.03 11.17
CA ALA A 257 -1.49 -3.42 11.20
C ALA A 257 -1.52 -4.00 12.61
N ASP A 258 -1.27 -5.30 12.72
CA ASP A 258 -1.16 -6.02 13.98
C ASP A 258 -0.01 -5.49 14.88
N GLU A 259 -0.16 -5.69 16.19
CA GLU A 259 0.78 -5.23 17.21
C GLU A 259 2.18 -5.86 17.08
N CYS A 260 2.31 -7.04 16.45
CA CYS A 260 3.61 -7.65 16.17
C CYS A 260 4.55 -6.77 15.32
N HIS A 261 3.99 -5.80 14.59
CA HIS A 261 4.73 -4.83 13.78
C HIS A 261 5.08 -3.54 14.52
N SER A 262 4.64 -3.39 15.79
CA SER A 262 4.96 -2.21 16.60
C SER A 262 6.45 -2.12 16.88
N PHE A 263 6.96 -0.89 16.97
CA PHE A 263 8.31 -0.63 17.44
C PHE A 263 8.20 -0.19 18.88
N GLU A 264 8.77 -0.97 19.81
CA GLU A 264 8.85 -0.56 21.20
C GLU A 264 9.49 0.83 21.28
N GLU A 265 8.81 1.75 21.97
CA GLU A 265 9.45 2.96 22.42
C GLU A 265 10.44 2.54 23.51
N THR A 266 11.71 2.38 23.14
CA THR A 266 12.77 2.53 24.14
C THR A 266 12.62 3.93 24.71
N GLU A 267 12.06 4.01 25.92
CA GLU A 267 12.15 5.20 26.76
C GLU A 267 13.59 5.71 26.71
N LYS A 268 13.72 7.03 26.61
CA LYS A 268 15.02 7.71 26.68
C LYS A 268 15.75 7.16 27.90
N LEU A 269 16.86 6.46 27.68
CA LEU A 269 17.82 6.14 28.74
C LEU A 269 18.28 7.47 29.33
N ASP A 270 17.72 7.83 30.47
CA ASP A 270 18.31 8.83 31.36
C ASP A 270 19.60 8.18 31.87
N GLU A 271 20.75 8.69 31.45
CA GLU A 271 22.09 8.12 31.73
C GLU A 271 22.48 8.14 33.23
N SER A 272 21.55 8.49 34.12
CA SER A 272 21.79 8.69 35.54
C SER A 272 21.48 7.49 36.44
N ASN A 273 20.77 6.45 35.97
CA ASN A 273 20.42 5.29 36.81
C ASN A 273 20.80 3.94 36.19
N LYS A 274 22.00 3.45 36.54
CA LYS A 274 22.53 2.13 36.15
C LYS A 274 21.93 0.93 36.91
N PHE A 275 20.88 1.12 37.71
CA PHE A 275 20.20 0.05 38.44
C PHE A 275 18.70 0.35 38.58
N ALA A 276 17.98 0.36 37.46
CA ALA A 276 16.53 0.23 37.48
C ALA A 276 16.20 -1.18 36.97
N GLU A 277 15.80 -2.05 37.90
CA GLU A 277 15.14 -3.31 37.57
C GLU A 277 13.97 -3.03 36.63
N TYR A 278 13.83 -3.90 35.63
CA TYR A 278 12.72 -3.93 34.69
C TYR A 278 11.40 -4.10 35.47
N ILE A 279 10.67 -2.99 35.65
CA ILE A 279 9.29 -3.02 36.11
C ILE A 279 8.42 -2.85 34.86
N PRO A 280 7.78 -3.93 34.36
CA PRO A 280 6.85 -3.79 33.24
C PRO A 280 5.66 -2.96 33.72
N SER A 281 5.47 -1.77 33.13
CA SER A 281 4.28 -0.96 33.35
C SER A 281 3.07 -1.67 32.73
N TYR A 282 2.05 -1.93 33.56
CA TYR A 282 0.84 -2.66 33.18
C TYR A 282 -0.20 -1.83 32.41
N ASP A 283 0.15 -0.61 31.99
CA ASP A 283 -0.73 0.32 31.26
C ASP A 283 -0.11 0.72 29.90
N LYS A 284 0.25 -0.25 29.06
CA LYS A 284 0.56 0.05 27.65
C LYS A 284 -0.76 0.28 26.91
N GLU A 285 -1.13 1.54 26.68
CA GLU A 285 -2.01 1.88 25.55
C GLU A 285 -1.46 1.13 24.32
N LYS A 286 -2.30 0.30 23.67
CA LYS A 286 -1.88 -0.52 22.53
C LYS A 286 -1.16 0.36 21.50
N GLN A 287 0.16 0.20 21.38
CA GLN A 287 0.94 0.94 20.41
C GLN A 287 0.43 0.60 19.02
N GLU A 288 -0.09 1.61 18.32
CA GLU A 288 -0.56 1.42 16.96
C GLU A 288 0.62 1.10 16.05
N SER A 289 0.43 0.09 15.23
CA SER A 289 1.40 -0.35 14.26
C SER A 289 0.91 -0.05 12.85
N TYR A 290 1.85 0.31 11.97
CA TYR A 290 1.54 0.73 10.61
C TYR A 290 2.45 0.06 9.59
N ILE A 291 1.87 -0.27 8.43
CA ILE A 291 2.56 -0.70 7.22
C ILE A 291 2.27 0.32 6.12
N ILE A 292 3.31 0.78 5.43
CA ILE A 292 3.19 1.72 4.32
C ILE A 292 3.44 1.01 3.01
N THR A 293 2.52 1.18 2.07
CA THR A 293 2.64 0.67 0.70
C THR A 293 2.63 1.83 -0.28
N LYS A 294 3.13 1.56 -1.49
CA LYS A 294 3.22 2.51 -2.61
C LYS A 294 2.33 2.04 -3.77
N SER A 295 2.64 2.51 -4.98
CA SER A 295 1.99 2.10 -6.23
C SER A 295 1.85 0.59 -6.36
N ARG A 296 0.67 0.15 -6.80
CA ARG A 296 0.35 -1.25 -7.10
C ARG A 296 0.72 -1.60 -8.55
N PRO A 297 1.09 -2.85 -8.86
CA PRO A 297 1.32 -3.28 -10.23
C PRO A 297 0.07 -3.08 -11.09
N GLY A 298 0.19 -2.37 -12.22
CA GLY A 298 -0.88 -2.12 -13.17
C GLY A 298 -1.84 -1.00 -12.78
N SER A 299 -1.70 -0.38 -11.61
CA SER A 299 -2.65 0.62 -11.13
C SER A 299 -2.17 2.05 -11.37
N TYR A 300 -2.94 2.81 -12.14
CA TYR A 300 -2.75 4.26 -12.31
C TYR A 300 -3.58 5.11 -11.34
N SER A 301 -4.48 4.49 -10.60
CA SER A 301 -5.40 5.15 -9.68
C SER A 301 -5.18 4.66 -8.25
N PHE A 302 -5.95 5.19 -7.30
CA PHE A 302 -5.87 4.76 -5.91
C PHE A 302 -6.77 3.55 -5.65
N ASN A 303 -6.91 2.65 -6.62
CA ASN A 303 -7.73 1.46 -6.46
C ASN A 303 -7.06 0.50 -5.47
N VAL A 304 -7.43 0.55 -4.19
CA VAL A 304 -6.96 -0.37 -3.15
C VAL A 304 -8.12 -0.79 -2.22
N PRO A 305 -8.21 -2.06 -1.81
CA PRO A 305 -9.20 -2.48 -0.82
C PRO A 305 -8.90 -1.89 0.57
N SER A 306 -9.92 -1.80 1.41
CA SER A 306 -9.81 -1.18 2.73
C SER A 306 -9.36 -2.15 3.82
N ASN A 307 -9.73 -3.43 3.76
CA ASN A 307 -9.15 -4.49 4.61
C ASN A 307 -8.44 -5.48 3.70
N VAL A 308 -7.19 -5.75 4.04
CA VAL A 308 -6.26 -6.45 3.15
C VAL A 308 -5.36 -7.41 3.93
N LEU A 309 -4.80 -8.36 3.20
CA LEU A 309 -3.57 -9.06 3.53
C LEU A 309 -2.43 -8.39 2.75
N ILE A 310 -1.44 -7.86 3.46
CA ILE A 310 -0.18 -7.39 2.85
C ILE A 310 0.79 -8.56 2.87
N LEU A 311 1.02 -9.17 1.71
CA LEU A 311 1.63 -10.50 1.63
C LEU A 311 3.15 -10.47 1.82
N ASN A 312 3.81 -9.38 1.45
CA ASN A 312 5.24 -9.16 1.63
C ASN A 312 5.50 -7.89 2.45
N ILE A 313 6.12 -8.06 3.62
CA ILE A 313 6.37 -6.99 4.59
C ILE A 313 7.86 -6.94 4.91
N GLN A 314 8.45 -5.77 4.75
CA GLN A 314 9.84 -5.48 5.09
C GLN A 314 9.89 -4.53 6.29
N ARG A 315 10.55 -4.97 7.36
CA ARG A 315 10.73 -4.18 8.57
C ARG A 315 12.03 -3.36 8.49
N ASN A 316 11.94 -2.04 8.61
CA ASN A 316 13.09 -1.15 8.68
C ASN A 316 13.28 -0.64 10.11
N ALA A 317 14.18 -1.27 10.86
CA ALA A 317 14.47 -0.92 12.24
C ALA A 317 15.08 0.49 12.41
N ASN A 318 15.87 0.96 11.44
CA ASN A 318 16.51 2.28 11.49
C ASN A 318 15.49 3.41 11.37
N LEU A 319 14.51 3.26 10.48
CA LEU A 319 13.45 4.24 10.27
C LEU A 319 12.28 4.05 11.24
N LYS A 320 12.23 2.93 11.97
CA LYS A 320 11.07 2.48 12.75
C LYS A 320 9.80 2.45 11.87
N MET A 321 9.93 1.86 10.69
CA MET A 321 8.86 1.78 9.69
C MET A 321 8.74 0.39 9.11
N ASN A 322 7.52 -0.04 8.83
CA ASN A 322 7.25 -1.26 8.06
C ASN A 322 6.78 -0.87 6.66
N TYR A 323 7.36 -1.50 5.65
CA TYR A 323 7.00 -1.33 4.25
C TYR A 323 6.33 -2.58 3.74
N GLY A 324 5.22 -2.41 3.03
CA GLY A 324 4.44 -3.51 2.48
C GLY A 324 4.42 -3.48 0.96
N THR A 325 4.40 -4.67 0.37
CA THR A 325 4.18 -4.90 -1.06
C THR A 325 3.21 -6.06 -1.24
N ILE A 326 2.55 -6.10 -2.41
CA ILE A 326 1.55 -7.10 -2.79
C ILE A 326 0.34 -7.11 -1.85
N ILE A 327 -0.69 -6.41 -2.29
CA ILE A 327 -1.96 -6.28 -1.58
C ILE A 327 -2.94 -7.34 -2.10
N HIS A 328 -3.57 -8.06 -1.18
CA HIS A 328 -4.67 -8.98 -1.46
C HIS A 328 -5.85 -8.62 -0.55
N ILE A 329 -7.08 -8.68 -1.05
CA ILE A 329 -8.29 -8.36 -0.28
C ILE A 329 -8.47 -9.37 0.87
N ASP A 330 -8.78 -8.89 2.08
CA ASP A 330 -9.25 -9.79 3.14
C ASP A 330 -10.75 -10.02 2.98
N GLN A 331 -11.12 -11.22 2.52
CA GLN A 331 -12.51 -11.59 2.25
C GLN A 331 -13.30 -11.89 3.52
N ARG A 332 -12.62 -12.14 4.63
CA ARG A 332 -13.25 -12.40 5.92
C ARG A 332 -13.64 -11.11 6.64
N ALA A 333 -13.17 -9.95 6.16
CA ALA A 333 -13.42 -8.64 6.76
C ALA A 333 -14.34 -7.78 5.88
N GLU A 334 -15.38 -7.20 6.49
CA GLU A 334 -16.27 -6.24 5.80
C GLU A 334 -15.48 -5.00 5.38
N GLN A 335 -15.42 -4.73 4.09
CA GLN A 335 -14.73 -3.57 3.54
C GLN A 335 -15.38 -2.27 4.04
N LYS A 336 -14.60 -1.41 4.71
CA LYS A 336 -15.05 -0.12 5.24
C LYS A 336 -15.26 0.91 4.13
N TYR A 337 -14.35 0.94 3.17
CA TYR A 337 -14.37 1.85 2.03
C TYR A 337 -14.24 1.05 0.73
N LYS A 338 -14.84 1.58 -0.34
CA LYS A 338 -14.67 1.06 -1.69
C LYS A 338 -14.06 2.15 -2.56
N PRO A 339 -12.96 1.88 -3.29
CA PRO A 339 -12.31 2.90 -4.10
C PRO A 339 -13.20 3.34 -5.26
N PHE A 340 -13.24 4.64 -5.51
CA PHE A 340 -13.84 5.27 -6.68
C PHE A 340 -12.74 5.97 -7.47
N SER A 341 -12.71 5.70 -8.78
CA SER A 341 -11.75 6.29 -9.71
C SER A 341 -12.47 6.66 -11.00
N ILE A 342 -12.27 7.88 -11.50
CA ILE A 342 -12.83 8.34 -12.78
C ILE A 342 -11.83 9.18 -13.55
N ASN A 343 -11.70 8.92 -14.85
CA ASN A 343 -10.85 9.73 -15.73
C ASN A 343 -11.52 11.09 -16.00
N ILE A 344 -10.76 12.16 -15.81
CA ILE A 344 -11.17 13.52 -16.11
C ILE A 344 -10.10 14.21 -16.98
N ASN A 345 -10.51 15.20 -17.78
CA ASN A 345 -9.56 15.97 -18.58
C ASN A 345 -8.61 16.75 -17.64
N SER A 346 -7.31 16.76 -17.95
CA SER A 346 -6.29 17.49 -17.19
C SER A 346 -6.54 19.00 -17.10
N SER A 347 -7.32 19.58 -18.02
CA SER A 347 -7.77 20.98 -17.92
C SER A 347 -8.62 21.27 -16.68
N PHE A 348 -9.17 20.24 -16.03
CA PHE A 348 -9.96 20.37 -14.79
C PHE A 348 -9.11 20.23 -13.52
N ASP A 349 -7.81 19.95 -13.61
CA ASP A 349 -6.88 19.99 -12.47
C ASP A 349 -6.55 21.44 -12.10
N THR A 350 -7.58 22.19 -11.72
CA THR A 350 -7.45 23.56 -11.24
C THR A 350 -7.43 23.56 -9.72
N PRO A 351 -6.81 24.57 -9.08
CA PRO A 351 -6.86 24.69 -7.62
C PRO A 351 -8.30 24.87 -7.08
N PHE A 352 -9.29 25.10 -7.94
CA PHE A 352 -10.69 25.35 -7.57
C PHE A 352 -11.58 24.10 -7.66
N PHE A 353 -11.20 23.12 -8.48
CA PHE A 353 -12.02 21.94 -8.72
C PHE A 353 -12.23 21.11 -7.44
N ILE A 354 -11.15 20.77 -6.72
CA ILE A 354 -11.25 20.00 -5.47
C ILE A 354 -12.03 20.76 -4.38
N PRO A 355 -11.80 22.06 -4.11
CA PRO A 355 -12.63 22.83 -3.17
C PRO A 355 -14.12 22.83 -3.51
N MET A 356 -14.49 23.03 -4.78
CA MET A 356 -15.88 22.97 -5.21
C MET A 356 -16.49 21.59 -5.02
N MET A 357 -15.76 20.53 -5.41
CA MET A 357 -16.20 19.15 -5.21
C MET A 357 -16.35 18.80 -3.74
N ASN A 358 -15.39 19.19 -2.89
CA ASN A 358 -15.48 19.03 -1.44
C ASN A 358 -16.75 19.69 -0.92
N GLY A 359 -16.98 20.98 -1.22
CA GLY A 359 -18.20 21.68 -0.82
C GLY A 359 -19.48 20.98 -1.30
N PHE A 360 -19.51 20.53 -2.56
CA PHE A 360 -20.65 19.82 -3.12
C PHE A 360 -21.02 18.54 -2.34
N VAL A 361 -20.01 17.75 -1.94
CA VAL A 361 -20.23 16.50 -1.20
C VAL A 361 -20.16 16.65 0.31
N SER A 362 -20.21 17.88 0.85
CA SER A 362 -19.98 18.17 2.27
C SER A 362 -20.89 17.41 3.23
N TYR A 363 -22.11 17.09 2.82
CA TYR A 363 -23.03 16.23 3.58
C TYR A 363 -22.46 14.83 3.84
N TYR A 364 -21.61 14.31 2.95
CA TYR A 364 -21.06 12.95 2.97
C TYR A 364 -19.68 12.82 3.61
N TYR A 365 -19.09 13.91 4.12
CA TYR A 365 -17.73 13.91 4.66
C TYR A 365 -17.44 12.85 5.73
N LYS A 366 -18.41 12.52 6.58
CA LYS A 366 -18.24 11.48 7.62
C LYS A 366 -18.20 10.06 7.05
N LEU A 367 -18.60 9.90 5.79
CA LEU A 367 -18.70 8.64 5.06
C LEU A 367 -17.66 8.54 3.95
N MET A 368 -16.62 9.37 3.97
CA MET A 368 -15.53 9.34 2.99
C MET A 368 -14.18 9.37 3.71
N LEU A 369 -13.21 8.66 3.17
CA LEU A 369 -11.84 8.72 3.66
C LEU A 369 -11.19 10.06 3.27
N LYS A 370 -10.42 10.65 4.19
CA LYS A 370 -9.64 11.86 3.93
C LYS A 370 -8.23 11.51 3.49
N PHE A 371 -7.70 12.31 2.58
CA PHE A 371 -6.35 12.23 2.05
C PHE A 371 -5.49 13.40 2.52
N ASN A 372 -4.18 13.16 2.55
CA ASN A 372 -3.17 14.20 2.59
C ASN A 372 -2.60 14.42 1.19
N LEU A 373 -2.75 15.64 0.67
CA LEU A 373 -2.24 15.97 -0.66
C LEU A 373 -0.71 15.98 -0.71
N ILE A 374 -0.08 16.42 0.38
CA ILE A 374 1.38 16.57 0.52
C ILE A 374 1.80 15.97 1.87
N GLY A 375 2.96 15.33 1.89
CA GLY A 375 3.58 14.79 3.11
C GLY A 375 3.52 13.27 3.16
N LYS A 376 4.56 12.67 3.76
CA LYS A 376 4.72 11.22 3.87
C LYS A 376 3.71 10.60 4.83
N ALA A 377 3.28 9.39 4.51
CA ALA A 377 2.29 8.64 5.27
C ALA A 377 2.71 8.40 6.73
N SER A 378 4.01 8.31 6.99
CA SER A 378 4.58 8.08 8.32
C SER A 378 4.49 9.27 9.26
N LYS A 379 4.30 10.50 8.76
CA LYS A 379 4.33 11.73 9.58
C LYS A 379 2.98 12.43 9.67
N CYS A 380 2.08 12.13 8.75
CA CYS A 380 0.79 12.78 8.68
C CYS A 380 -0.18 12.23 9.72
N LYS A 381 -0.89 13.11 10.44
CA LYS A 381 -1.89 12.71 11.45
C LYS A 381 -3.32 12.75 10.91
N ASN A 382 -3.70 13.79 10.16
CA ASN A 382 -5.06 13.97 9.64
C ASN A 382 -5.04 14.37 8.17
N GLY A 383 -5.99 13.89 7.38
CA GLY A 383 -6.20 14.32 6.00
C GLY A 383 -7.03 15.61 5.90
N SER A 384 -6.90 16.33 4.78
CA SER A 384 -7.58 17.60 4.51
C SER A 384 -8.46 17.60 3.25
N SER A 385 -8.30 16.61 2.36
CA SER A 385 -9.06 16.49 1.11
C SER A 385 -9.84 15.18 1.06
N PHE A 386 -10.98 15.15 0.36
CA PHE A 386 -11.72 13.89 0.08
C PHE A 386 -11.48 13.37 -1.33
N PHE A 387 -10.74 14.15 -2.13
CA PHE A 387 -10.39 13.84 -3.50
C PHE A 387 -8.89 13.97 -3.72
N GLY A 388 -8.34 13.10 -4.56
CA GLY A 388 -6.94 13.17 -4.98
C GLY A 388 -6.81 12.83 -6.45
N PHE A 389 -5.90 13.52 -7.14
CA PHE A 389 -5.60 13.22 -8.53
C PHE A 389 -4.41 12.29 -8.64
N SER A 390 -4.47 11.39 -9.61
CA SER A 390 -3.31 10.65 -10.10
C SER A 390 -3.15 10.90 -11.59
N SER A 391 -1.90 10.94 -12.06
CA SER A 391 -1.61 11.19 -13.47
C SER A 391 -1.60 9.90 -14.28
N LEU A 392 -2.14 9.98 -15.50
CA LEU A 392 -2.08 8.98 -16.56
C LEU A 392 -1.30 9.56 -17.74
N ASN A 393 -0.55 8.71 -18.45
CA ASN A 393 -0.01 9.01 -19.79
C ASN A 393 0.76 10.36 -19.89
N ASN A 394 1.81 10.56 -19.08
CA ASN A 394 2.60 11.82 -19.06
C ASN A 394 1.74 13.08 -18.81
N ASN A 395 0.83 13.06 -17.83
CA ASN A 395 -0.06 14.17 -17.47
C ASN A 395 -1.11 14.56 -18.53
N LYS A 396 -1.31 13.76 -19.57
CA LYS A 396 -2.37 14.05 -20.57
C LYS A 396 -3.76 13.76 -20.02
N GLU A 397 -3.88 12.76 -19.16
CA GLU A 397 -5.11 12.40 -18.49
C GLU A 397 -4.86 12.39 -16.99
N ILE A 398 -5.88 12.72 -16.21
CA ILE A 398 -5.83 12.58 -14.76
C ILE A 398 -6.99 11.71 -14.30
N CYS A 399 -6.75 10.93 -13.26
CA CYS A 399 -7.77 10.15 -12.59
C CYS A 399 -8.11 10.84 -11.28
N MET A 400 -9.40 11.12 -11.08
CA MET A 400 -9.93 11.62 -9.82
C MET A 400 -10.29 10.43 -8.94
N ASN A 401 -9.76 10.42 -7.72
CA ASN A 401 -9.90 9.33 -6.78
C ASN A 401 -10.69 9.77 -5.54
N ALA A 402 -11.54 8.89 -5.04
CA ALA A 402 -12.27 9.04 -3.77
C ALA A 402 -12.45 7.68 -3.09
N PHE A 403 -12.75 7.69 -1.79
CA PHE A 403 -13.03 6.46 -1.02
C PHE A 403 -14.33 6.61 -0.21
N PRO A 404 -15.49 6.43 -0.86
CA PRO A 404 -16.77 6.37 -0.17
C PRO A 404 -16.89 5.15 0.73
N ALA A 405 -17.66 5.28 1.81
CA ALA A 405 -18.00 4.17 2.70
C ALA A 405 -18.87 3.15 1.95
N THR A 406 -18.54 1.87 2.10
CA THR A 406 -19.18 0.77 1.36
C THR A 406 -20.70 0.76 1.50
N LYS A 407 -21.22 1.00 2.71
CA LYS A 407 -22.68 0.98 3.02
C LYS A 407 -23.51 2.01 2.23
N LYS A 408 -22.88 3.08 1.75
CA LYS A 408 -23.52 4.18 1.00
C LYS A 408 -22.85 4.45 -0.34
N TYR A 409 -22.11 3.47 -0.87
CA TYR A 409 -21.24 3.67 -2.01
C TYR A 409 -21.98 4.25 -3.22
N ASP A 410 -23.09 3.64 -3.64
CA ASP A 410 -23.83 4.06 -4.83
C ASP A 410 -24.46 5.45 -4.65
N GLU A 411 -24.97 5.77 -3.46
CA GLU A 411 -25.52 7.09 -3.12
C GLU A 411 -24.43 8.18 -3.26
N ILE A 412 -23.26 7.95 -2.66
CA ILE A 412 -22.15 8.90 -2.66
C ILE A 412 -21.55 9.03 -4.06
N VAL A 413 -21.37 7.93 -4.79
CA VAL A 413 -20.83 7.95 -6.16
C VAL A 413 -21.77 8.67 -7.12
N SER A 414 -23.08 8.44 -7.01
CA SER A 414 -24.07 9.21 -7.77
C SER A 414 -23.93 10.70 -7.53
N LYS A 415 -23.74 11.10 -6.26
CA LYS A 415 -23.51 12.50 -5.87
C LYS A 415 -22.17 13.06 -6.36
N ILE A 416 -21.11 12.28 -6.33
CA ILE A 416 -19.81 12.68 -6.90
C ILE A 416 -19.96 12.93 -8.41
N ASN A 417 -20.63 12.04 -9.14
CA ASN A 417 -20.86 12.19 -10.58
C ASN A 417 -21.74 13.41 -10.91
N GLU A 418 -22.78 13.66 -10.12
CA GLU A 418 -23.59 14.89 -10.20
C GLU A 418 -22.71 16.13 -10.02
N GLY A 419 -21.89 16.15 -8.97
CA GLY A 419 -20.97 17.25 -8.69
C GLY A 419 -19.95 17.48 -9.80
N ILE A 420 -19.35 16.41 -10.33
CA ILE A 420 -18.38 16.49 -11.45
C ILE A 420 -19.03 17.18 -12.65
N LYS A 421 -20.28 16.84 -13.00
CA LYS A 421 -20.99 17.47 -14.11
C LYS A 421 -21.17 18.97 -13.87
N LEU A 422 -21.71 19.36 -12.72
CA LEU A 422 -21.99 20.75 -12.40
C LEU A 422 -20.72 21.59 -12.30
N VAL A 423 -19.68 21.09 -11.62
CA VAL A 423 -18.39 21.79 -11.46
C VAL A 423 -17.66 21.91 -12.80
N ARG A 424 -17.75 20.92 -13.68
CA ARG A 424 -17.20 21.02 -15.05
C ARG A 424 -17.87 22.14 -15.86
N ASP A 425 -19.19 22.24 -15.79
CA ASP A 425 -19.93 23.30 -16.49
C ASP A 425 -19.57 24.70 -15.94
N LEU A 426 -19.21 24.79 -14.65
CA LEU A 426 -18.81 26.03 -14.00
C LEU A 426 -17.32 26.38 -14.15
N ALA A 427 -16.48 25.42 -14.56
CA ALA A 427 -15.03 25.58 -14.65
C ALA A 427 -14.57 26.79 -15.51
N PRO A 428 -15.18 27.08 -16.68
CA PRO A 428 -14.81 28.26 -17.48
C PRO A 428 -15.04 29.60 -16.76
N PHE A 429 -15.84 29.61 -15.70
CA PHE A 429 -16.23 30.79 -14.94
C PHE A 429 -15.56 30.83 -13.55
N THR A 430 -14.57 29.98 -13.29
CA THR A 430 -13.99 29.83 -11.94
C THR A 430 -12.46 30.02 -11.92
N PRO A 431 -11.95 31.02 -11.19
CA PRO A 431 -12.65 32.15 -10.60
C PRO A 431 -12.85 33.26 -11.64
N GLN A 432 -13.99 33.95 -11.57
CA GLN A 432 -14.21 35.19 -12.30
C GLN A 432 -13.74 36.41 -11.52
N THR A 433 -13.73 36.32 -10.19
CA THR A 433 -13.46 37.43 -9.29
C THR A 433 -12.43 37.06 -8.22
N ILE A 434 -11.52 37.97 -7.91
CA ILE A 434 -10.62 37.90 -6.76
C ILE A 434 -11.08 38.94 -5.74
N LEU A 435 -11.32 38.52 -4.51
CA LEU A 435 -11.70 39.40 -3.40
C LEU A 435 -10.49 39.64 -2.52
N ILE A 436 -10.01 40.87 -2.47
CA ILE A 436 -8.91 41.31 -1.60
C ILE A 436 -9.54 42.01 -0.40
N LYS A 437 -9.43 41.41 0.78
CA LYS A 437 -9.93 42.01 2.02
C LYS A 437 -8.97 43.11 2.47
N HIS A 438 -9.51 44.26 2.87
CA HIS A 438 -8.69 45.29 3.50
C HIS A 438 -8.37 44.89 4.95
N PRO A 439 -7.12 45.06 5.42
CA PRO A 439 -6.70 44.49 6.70
C PRO A 439 -7.38 45.09 7.92
N THR A 440 -7.82 46.34 7.84
CA THR A 440 -8.34 47.10 9.00
C THR A 440 -9.76 47.61 8.84
N MET A 441 -10.32 47.58 7.63
CA MET A 441 -11.62 48.18 7.34
C MET A 441 -12.59 47.10 6.85
N GLU A 442 -13.87 47.26 7.13
CA GLU A 442 -14.93 46.30 6.76
C GLU A 442 -15.31 46.41 5.28
N TYR A 443 -14.33 46.29 4.39
CA TYR A 443 -14.56 46.20 2.95
C TYR A 443 -13.58 45.24 2.27
N CYS A 444 -13.95 44.81 1.07
CA CYS A 444 -13.07 44.13 0.14
C CYS A 444 -13.06 44.82 -1.23
N CYS A 445 -11.92 44.76 -1.90
CA CYS A 445 -11.79 45.09 -3.31
C CYS A 445 -12.06 43.83 -4.13
N SER A 446 -13.07 43.88 -4.99
CA SER A 446 -13.40 42.84 -5.97
C SER A 446 -12.70 43.18 -7.28
N LEU A 447 -11.76 42.33 -7.71
CA LEU A 447 -11.09 42.43 -9.00
C LEU A 447 -11.70 41.41 -9.96
N LYS A 448 -12.18 41.87 -11.12
CA LYS A 448 -12.78 41.03 -12.15
C LYS A 448 -12.01 41.16 -13.47
N GLY A 449 -11.48 40.04 -13.96
CA GLY A 449 -10.75 40.00 -15.22
C GLY A 449 -11.68 39.81 -16.42
N TYR A 450 -11.46 40.58 -17.48
CA TYR A 450 -12.09 40.37 -18.79
C TYR A 450 -11.00 40.16 -19.84
N GLY A 451 -10.76 38.91 -20.23
CA GLY A 451 -9.67 38.57 -21.14
C GLY A 451 -8.31 38.68 -20.45
N ILE A 452 -7.29 39.12 -21.19
CA ILE A 452 -5.88 39.14 -20.74
C ILE A 452 -5.36 40.53 -20.31
N ASP A 453 -6.11 41.60 -20.61
CA ASP A 453 -5.61 42.98 -20.53
C ASP A 453 -6.56 43.95 -19.78
N LYS A 454 -7.78 43.54 -19.43
CA LYS A 454 -8.75 44.38 -18.73
C LYS A 454 -9.10 43.80 -17.36
N ILE A 455 -8.87 44.60 -16.34
CA ILE A 455 -9.29 44.32 -14.97
C ILE A 455 -10.24 45.43 -14.56
N ASP A 456 -11.42 45.04 -14.11
CA ASP A 456 -12.41 45.91 -13.50
C ASP A 456 -12.35 45.74 -11.98
N TYR A 457 -12.71 46.78 -11.23
CA TYR A 457 -12.67 46.73 -9.77
C TYR A 457 -13.87 47.40 -9.12
N ASP A 458 -14.36 46.78 -8.05
CA ASP A 458 -15.42 47.30 -7.20
C ASP A 458 -14.99 47.27 -5.73
N VAL A 459 -15.39 48.26 -4.94
CA VAL A 459 -15.18 48.28 -3.49
C VAL A 459 -16.49 47.91 -2.80
N ILE A 460 -16.49 46.79 -2.08
CA ILE A 460 -17.68 46.21 -1.44
C ILE A 460 -17.54 46.33 0.07
N SER A 461 -18.44 47.07 0.72
CA SER A 461 -18.56 47.08 2.18
C SER A 461 -19.17 45.77 2.68
N PHE A 462 -18.71 45.24 3.81
CA PHE A 462 -19.27 44.01 4.39
C PHE A 462 -20.70 44.19 4.90
N ASN A 463 -21.11 45.43 5.13
CA ASN A 463 -22.47 45.79 5.52
C ASN A 463 -23.38 46.11 4.32
N GLU A 464 -22.88 45.94 3.09
CA GLU A 464 -23.63 46.21 1.86
C GLU A 464 -24.67 45.09 1.60
N PRO A 465 -26.00 45.36 1.73
CA PRO A 465 -27.02 44.32 1.65
C PRO A 465 -27.22 43.76 0.23
N SER A 466 -26.69 44.42 -0.80
CA SER A 466 -26.78 43.97 -2.19
C SER A 466 -25.85 42.79 -2.50
N PHE A 467 -24.80 42.55 -1.70
CA PHE A 467 -23.87 41.45 -1.87
C PHE A 467 -24.06 40.36 -0.80
N ASN A 468 -24.42 39.16 -1.24
CA ASN A 468 -24.56 38.01 -0.36
C ASN A 468 -23.49 36.96 -0.68
N ALA A 469 -22.55 36.76 0.24
CA ALA A 469 -21.54 35.72 0.12
C ALA A 469 -22.12 34.37 0.57
N TYR A 470 -22.06 33.37 -0.32
CA TYR A 470 -22.51 32.02 -0.01
C TYR A 470 -21.30 31.10 0.18
N HIS A 471 -21.33 30.28 1.23
CA HIS A 471 -20.38 29.18 1.35
C HIS A 471 -20.55 28.18 0.20
N VAL A 472 -19.44 27.61 -0.27
CA VAL A 472 -19.44 26.57 -1.29
C VAL A 472 -20.04 25.29 -0.70
N ASN A 473 -21.22 24.91 -1.17
CA ASN A 473 -21.95 23.72 -0.78
C ASN A 473 -22.86 23.23 -1.93
N GLU A 474 -23.57 22.11 -1.74
CA GLU A 474 -24.46 21.56 -2.77
C GLU A 474 -25.49 22.58 -3.27
N ALA A 475 -26.13 23.33 -2.37
CA ALA A 475 -27.19 24.27 -2.72
C ALA A 475 -26.64 25.48 -3.49
N SER A 476 -25.52 26.05 -3.06
CA SER A 476 -24.90 27.20 -3.75
C SER A 476 -24.35 26.82 -5.12
N ILE A 477 -23.77 25.62 -5.27
CA ILE A 477 -23.30 25.11 -6.57
C ILE A 477 -24.48 24.86 -7.52
N LYS A 478 -25.58 24.26 -7.06
CA LYS A 478 -26.79 24.08 -7.88
C LYS A 478 -27.42 25.40 -8.28
N TYR A 479 -27.47 26.36 -7.36
CA TYR A 479 -27.98 27.70 -7.61
C TYR A 479 -27.16 28.41 -8.68
N ILE A 480 -25.83 28.46 -8.54
CA ILE A 480 -24.98 29.16 -9.49
C ILE A 480 -24.97 28.47 -10.87
N HIS A 481 -25.03 27.13 -10.91
CA HIS A 481 -25.20 26.38 -12.15
C HIS A 481 -26.53 26.70 -12.86
N SER A 482 -27.62 26.87 -12.12
CA SER A 482 -28.91 27.34 -12.70
C SER A 482 -28.83 28.75 -13.31
N LYS A 483 -27.77 29.50 -13.02
CA LYS A 483 -27.49 30.85 -13.51
C LYS A 483 -26.30 30.88 -14.48
N ILE A 484 -25.94 29.76 -15.10
CA ILE A 484 -24.79 29.69 -16.02
C ILE A 484 -24.87 30.67 -17.19
N GLU A 485 -26.07 30.94 -17.72
CA GLU A 485 -26.29 31.97 -18.75
C GLU A 485 -26.09 33.40 -18.22
N GLU A 486 -26.21 33.62 -16.91
CA GLU A 486 -25.92 34.90 -16.28
C GLU A 486 -24.42 35.07 -16.06
N LEU A 487 -23.70 33.99 -15.71
CA LEU A 487 -22.25 34.00 -15.56
C LEU A 487 -21.50 34.33 -16.85
N SER A 488 -22.10 34.05 -18.01
CA SER A 488 -21.50 34.37 -19.32
C SER A 488 -21.64 35.85 -19.71
N LYS A 489 -22.46 36.63 -19.00
CA LYS A 489 -22.68 38.05 -19.29
C LYS A 489 -21.55 38.91 -18.71
N HIS A 490 -21.23 40.00 -19.41
CA HIS A 490 -20.28 41.01 -18.93
C HIS A 490 -20.71 41.58 -17.57
N SER A 491 -21.95 42.06 -17.45
CA SER A 491 -22.54 42.60 -16.23
C SER A 491 -23.29 41.53 -15.43
N SER A 492 -22.61 40.42 -15.11
CA SER A 492 -23.24 39.34 -14.33
C SER A 492 -23.58 39.80 -12.91
N ILE A 493 -24.81 39.53 -12.47
CA ILE A 493 -25.26 39.79 -11.10
C ILE A 493 -24.75 38.73 -10.10
N CYS A 494 -24.10 37.67 -10.57
CA CYS A 494 -23.48 36.65 -9.74
C CYS A 494 -22.05 36.36 -10.23
N THR A 495 -21.18 35.92 -9.33
CA THR A 495 -19.79 35.59 -9.68
C THR A 495 -19.29 34.46 -8.79
N ILE A 496 -18.32 33.69 -9.31
CA ILE A 496 -17.57 32.74 -8.51
C ILE A 496 -16.25 33.42 -8.14
N ALA A 497 -16.11 33.69 -6.85
CA ALA A 497 -15.01 34.46 -6.31
C ALA A 497 -14.06 33.62 -5.45
N ILE A 498 -12.79 34.03 -5.43
CA ILE A 498 -11.77 33.50 -4.51
C ILE A 498 -11.26 34.63 -3.62
N THR A 499 -10.87 34.31 -2.40
CA THR A 499 -10.22 35.30 -1.53
C THR A 499 -8.74 35.38 -1.87
N GLY A 500 -8.21 36.61 -1.96
CA GLY A 500 -6.82 36.89 -2.33
C GLY A 500 -5.81 36.70 -1.20
N GLU A 501 -6.27 36.33 0.00
CA GLU A 501 -5.46 36.31 1.24
C GLU A 501 -4.33 35.28 1.21
N ASP A 502 -4.49 34.21 0.42
CA ASP A 502 -3.45 33.19 0.16
C ASP A 502 -2.63 33.47 -1.12
N MET A 503 -3.01 34.49 -1.88
CA MET A 503 -2.20 34.99 -2.99
C MET A 503 -1.27 36.07 -2.46
N SER A 504 -0.10 36.29 -3.05
CA SER A 504 0.91 37.28 -2.60
C SER A 504 0.45 38.75 -2.68
N PHE A 505 -0.86 38.99 -2.72
CA PHE A 505 -1.56 40.25 -2.85
C PHE A 505 -2.41 40.47 -1.60
N SER A 506 -1.75 40.58 -0.45
CA SER A 506 -2.34 41.24 0.72
C SER A 506 -2.08 42.74 0.60
N ASP A 507 -3.07 43.56 0.95
CA ASP A 507 -2.91 45.02 1.10
C ASP A 507 -2.09 45.40 2.36
N ASP A 508 -1.62 44.40 3.11
CA ASP A 508 -0.67 44.60 4.20
C ASP A 508 0.66 45.11 3.63
N LYS A 509 0.92 46.40 3.85
CA LYS A 509 2.21 47.04 3.55
C LYS A 509 3.40 46.47 4.35
N ASP A 510 3.20 45.43 5.15
CA ASP A 510 4.20 44.83 6.03
C ASP A 510 4.92 43.61 5.43
N ASP A 511 4.56 43.14 4.24
CA ASP A 511 5.18 41.94 3.64
C ASP A 511 6.48 42.19 2.83
N ILE A 512 7.06 43.38 2.91
CA ILE A 512 8.48 43.59 2.58
C ILE A 512 9.31 43.39 3.86
N VAL A 513 9.36 42.15 4.36
CA VAL A 513 10.37 41.75 5.35
C VAL A 513 11.46 40.97 4.63
N ASP A 514 12.61 41.62 4.48
CA ASP A 514 13.88 41.05 4.03
C ASP A 514 14.05 39.59 4.48
N GLU A 515 14.33 38.71 3.52
CA GLU A 515 14.57 37.27 3.73
C GLU A 515 15.68 36.97 4.75
N ASP A 516 16.52 37.96 5.09
CA ASP A 516 17.59 37.84 6.07
C ASP A 516 17.09 37.84 7.53
N GLN A 517 15.93 38.42 7.86
CA GLN A 517 15.43 38.41 9.25
C GLN A 517 14.76 37.09 9.67
N LYS A 518 14.32 36.24 8.73
CA LYS A 518 13.77 34.90 9.04
C LYS A 518 14.85 33.90 9.46
N LYS A 519 16.13 34.14 9.16
CA LYS A 519 17.24 33.27 9.59
C LYS A 519 17.64 33.46 11.06
N GLU A 520 17.45 34.64 11.64
CA GLU A 520 17.83 34.88 13.05
C GLU A 520 16.79 34.35 14.06
N LYS A 521 15.49 34.38 13.73
CA LYS A 521 14.45 33.89 14.66
C LYS A 521 14.41 32.36 14.81
N LYS A 522 15.05 31.58 13.92
CA LYS A 522 15.18 30.11 14.07
C LYS A 522 16.32 29.67 15.00
N LYS A 523 17.18 30.58 15.48
CA LYS A 523 18.28 30.25 16.41
C LYS A 523 17.97 30.45 17.89
N LYS A 524 16.77 30.93 18.25
CA LYS A 524 16.37 31.07 19.65
C LYS A 524 14.94 30.59 19.86
N LYS A 525 14.79 29.29 20.08
CA LYS A 525 13.79 28.71 20.98
C LYS A 525 14.23 27.28 21.31
N PHE A 526 14.71 27.14 22.54
CA PHE A 526 14.69 25.89 23.31
C PHE A 526 13.25 25.40 23.45
#